data_AF-A0A7T8E9X3-F1
#
_entry.id   AF-A0A7T8E9X3-F1
#
_cell.length_a   1.000
_cell.length_b   1.000
_cell.length_c   1.000
_cell.angle_alpha   90.00
_cell.angle_beta   90.00
_cell.angle_gamma   90.00
#
_symmetry.space_group_name_H-M   'P 1'
#
loop_
_entity.id
_entity.type
_entity.pdbx_description
1 polymer ?
#
loop_
_entity_poly.entity_id
_entity_poly.type
_entity_poly.pdbx_seq_one_letter_code
_entity_poly.pdbx_strand_id
1 'polypeptide(L)'
;MPRPPKPLDEPLRLATLQGLGVLDTEAEERFDRISRMAQRLFEVPICLVSLVDAKRQWFKSSLGKVRISLRGTLADTAIGVQGI
;
A
#
# COMPACT_ATOMS: atom_id res chain seq x y z
N MET A 1 -5.42 -15.16 13.83
CA MET A 1 -4.18 -14.46 14.25
C MET A 1 -4.56 -13.20 15.01
N PRO A 2 -3.92 -12.86 16.14
CA PRO A 2 -4.17 -11.62 16.85
C PRO A 2 -3.68 -10.42 16.03
N ARG A 3 -4.37 -9.27 16.13
CA ARG A 3 -3.92 -8.04 15.47
C ARG A 3 -2.61 -7.58 16.10
N PRO A 4 -1.60 -7.19 15.29
CA PRO A 4 -0.37 -6.64 15.83
C PRO A 4 -0.68 -5.34 16.60
N PRO A 5 0.02 -5.08 17.72
CA PRO A 5 -0.12 -3.83 18.44
C PRO A 5 0.36 -2.68 17.57
N LYS A 6 -0.26 -1.50 17.76
CA LYS A 6 0.21 -0.28 17.11
C LYS A 6 1.52 0.19 17.76
N PRO A 7 2.43 0.81 17.00
CA PRO A 7 3.60 1.47 17.57
C PRO A 7 3.20 2.53 18.61
N LEU A 8 4.06 2.77 19.60
CA LEU A 8 3.82 3.77 20.65
C LEU A 8 3.72 5.20 20.08
N ASP A 9 4.44 5.47 18.99
CA ASP A 9 4.54 6.73 18.28
C ASP A 9 3.56 6.86 17.10
N GLU A 10 2.51 6.02 17.05
CA GLU A 10 1.52 6.04 15.96
C GLU A 10 0.92 7.43 15.68
N PRO A 11 0.59 8.28 16.67
CA PRO A 11 0.12 9.65 16.39
C PRO A 11 1.14 10.49 15.62
N LEU A 12 2.43 10.38 15.95
CA LEU A 12 3.50 11.10 15.28
C LEU A 12 3.72 10.57 13.86
N ARG A 13 3.67 9.24 13.68
CA ARG A 13 3.76 8.61 12.36
C ARG A 13 2.63 9.08 11.43
N LEU A 14 1.40 9.14 11.92
CA LEU A 14 0.24 9.60 11.16
C LEU A 14 0.31 11.09 10.81
N ALA A 15 0.69 11.94 11.78
CA ALA A 15 0.89 13.37 11.53
C ALA A 15 1.98 13.63 10.48
N THR A 16 3.09 12.87 10.55
CA THR A 16 4.16 12.92 9.56
C THR A 16 3.67 12.52 8.18
N LEU A 17 2.93 11.40 8.08
CA LEU A 17 2.38 10.93 6.81
C LEU A 17 1.43 11.95 6.17
N GLN A 18 0.56 12.58 6.96
CA GLN A 18 -0.33 13.64 6.48
C GLN A 18 0.45 14.88 6.05
N GLY A 19 1.48 15.27 6.80
CA GLY A 19 2.34 16.42 6.49
C GLY A 19 3.15 16.27 5.20
N LEU A 20 3.40 15.04 4.74
CA LEU A 20 4.05 14.80 3.45
C LEU A 20 3.16 15.16 2.24
N GLY A 21 1.84 15.27 2.41
CA GLY A 21 0.91 15.62 1.33
C GLY A 21 0.87 14.59 0.19
N VAL A 22 1.27 13.34 0.45
CA VAL A 22 1.38 12.28 -0.56
C VAL A 22 0.12 11.41 -0.69
N LEU A 23 -0.77 11.45 0.30
CA LEU A 23 -2.04 10.72 0.28
C LEU A 23 -3.05 11.42 -0.65
N ASP A 24 -3.91 10.64 -1.30
CA ASP A 24 -4.97 11.14 -2.20
C ASP A 24 -4.47 12.09 -3.31
N THR A 25 -3.23 11.91 -3.74
CA THR A 25 -2.62 12.63 -4.86
C THR A 25 -2.56 11.76 -6.11
N GLU A 26 -2.35 12.39 -7.26
CA GLU A 26 -2.15 11.69 -8.52
C GLU A 26 -0.94 10.74 -8.47
N ALA A 27 -0.89 9.82 -9.43
CA ALA A 27 0.25 8.93 -9.62
C ALA A 27 1.52 9.76 -9.92
N GLU A 28 2.64 9.34 -9.34
CA GLU A 28 3.92 10.00 -9.58
C GLU A 28 4.97 8.99 -10.04
N GLU A 29 5.59 9.26 -11.19
CA GLU A 29 6.53 8.35 -11.87
C GLU A 29 7.69 7.90 -10.96
N ARG A 30 8.10 8.73 -9.99
CA ARG A 30 9.17 8.37 -9.04
C ARG A 30 8.85 7.11 -8.23
N PHE A 31 7.58 6.89 -7.86
CA PHE A 31 7.17 5.69 -7.13
C PHE A 31 6.98 4.51 -8.07
N ASP A 32 6.41 4.73 -9.25
CA ASP A 32 6.25 3.68 -10.27
C ASP A 32 7.59 3.14 -10.76
N ARG A 33 8.61 3.99 -10.87
CA ARG A 33 9.96 3.58 -11.19
C ARG A 33 10.52 2.61 -10.14
N ILE A 34 10.33 2.90 -8.85
CA ILE A 34 10.78 2.01 -7.76
C ILE A 34 10.06 0.66 -7.86
N SER A 35 8.73 0.67 -7.97
CA SER A 35 7.94 -0.57 -8.11
C SER A 35 8.37 -1.38 -9.32
N ARG A 36 8.66 -0.72 -10.46
CA ARG A 36 9.06 -1.39 -11.71
C ARG A 36 10.43 -2.03 -11.59
N MET A 37 11.37 -1.35 -10.93
CA MET A 37 12.69 -1.88 -10.65
C MET A 37 12.61 -3.08 -9.71
N ALA A 38 11.86 -2.97 -8.61
CA ALA A 38 11.67 -4.06 -7.67
C ALA A 38 10.97 -5.27 -8.31
N GLN A 39 9.91 -5.05 -9.09
CA GLN A 39 9.20 -6.12 -9.80
C GLN A 39 10.13 -6.92 -10.71
N ARG A 40 11.00 -6.22 -11.47
CA ARG A 40 11.96 -6.86 -12.37
C ARG A 40 13.09 -7.55 -11.62
N LEU A 41 13.62 -6.93 -10.56
CA LEU A 41 14.76 -7.45 -9.81
C LEU A 41 14.40 -8.73 -9.04
N PHE A 42 13.19 -8.78 -8.47
CA PHE A 42 12.73 -9.92 -7.69
C PHE A 42 11.87 -10.91 -8.49
N GLU A 43 11.66 -10.66 -9.79
CA GLU A 43 10.87 -11.50 -10.70
C GLU A 43 9.46 -11.81 -10.16
N VAL A 44 8.83 -10.85 -9.49
CA VAL A 44 7.51 -11.02 -8.86
C VAL A 44 6.38 -10.53 -9.78
N PRO A 45 5.20 -11.17 -9.77
CA PRO A 45 4.08 -10.77 -10.63
C PRO A 45 3.46 -9.44 -10.21
N ILE A 46 3.61 -9.03 -8.95
CA ILE A 46 2.98 -7.84 -8.36
C ILE A 46 3.99 -7.11 -7.48
N CYS A 47 4.03 -5.79 -7.59
CA CYS A 47 4.79 -4.93 -6.69
C CYS A 47 3.97 -3.66 -6.36
N LEU A 48 3.97 -3.27 -5.09
CA LEU A 48 3.16 -2.19 -4.56
C LEU A 48 3.99 -1.26 -3.68
N VAL A 49 3.72 0.04 -3.76
CA VAL A 49 4.10 1.00 -2.71
C VAL A 49 2.83 1.37 -1.97
N SER A 50 2.67 0.90 -0.73
CA SER A 50 1.52 1.19 0.11
C SER A 50 1.89 2.10 1.28
N LEU A 51 0.98 3.02 1.58
CA LEU A 51 1.03 3.93 2.71
C LEU A 51 -0.11 3.56 3.67
N VAL A 52 0.22 3.32 4.93
CA VAL A 52 -0.74 2.91 5.95
C VAL A 52 -1.20 4.14 6.72
N ASP A 53 -2.46 4.51 6.54
CA ASP A 53 -3.14 5.59 7.25
C ASP A 53 -4.01 4.99 8.39
N ALA A 54 -4.55 5.85 9.26
CA ALA A 54 -5.28 5.44 10.46
C ALA A 54 -6.48 4.53 10.18
N LYS A 55 -7.13 4.71 9.02
CA LYS A 55 -8.39 4.07 8.66
C LYS A 55 -8.34 3.25 7.36
N ARG A 56 -7.25 3.34 6.61
CA ARG A 56 -7.13 2.76 5.27
C ARG A 56 -5.67 2.49 4.91
N GLN A 57 -5.48 1.60 3.96
CA GLN A 57 -4.23 1.48 3.21
C GLN A 57 -4.42 2.15 1.86
N TRP A 58 -3.47 2.99 1.48
CA TRP A 58 -3.51 3.74 0.23
C TRP A 58 -2.31 3.36 -0.64
N PHE A 59 -2.50 3.19 -1.95
CA PHE A 59 -1.46 2.70 -2.86
C PHE A 59 -0.90 3.85 -3.69
N LYS A 60 0.37 4.18 -3.49
CA LYS A 60 1.07 5.22 -4.27
C LYS A 60 1.52 4.72 -5.63
N SER A 61 1.77 3.41 -5.72
CA SER A 61 2.13 2.71 -6.95
C SER A 61 1.62 1.28 -6.88
N SER A 62 1.11 0.78 -8.01
CA SER A 62 0.61 -0.58 -8.14
C SER A 62 0.93 -1.13 -9.52
N LEU A 63 1.92 -2.03 -9.60
CA LEU A 63 2.28 -2.72 -10.82
C LEU A 63 1.91 -4.21 -10.76
N GLY A 64 1.43 -4.73 -11.88
CA GLY A 64 0.81 -6.05 -11.95
C GLY A 64 -0.72 -5.99 -11.78
N LYS A 65 -1.44 -7.03 -12.22
CA LYS A 65 -2.90 -7.10 -12.10
C LYS A 65 -3.29 -7.44 -10.67
N VAL A 66 -3.44 -6.43 -9.83
CA VAL A 66 -4.03 -6.59 -8.49
C VAL A 66 -5.54 -6.49 -8.63
N ARG A 67 -6.27 -7.59 -8.38
CA ARG A 67 -7.72 -7.51 -8.13
C ARG A 67 -7.95 -7.29 -6.65
N ILE A 68 -8.21 -6.04 -6.27
CA ILE A 68 -8.71 -5.74 -4.92
C ILE A 68 -10.18 -6.21 -4.88
N SER A 69 -10.45 -7.33 -4.20
CA SER A 69 -11.82 -7.76 -3.95
C SER A 69 -12.33 -7.02 -2.72
N LEU A 70 -13.20 -6.03 -2.94
CA LEU A 70 -13.94 -5.37 -1.88
C LEU A 70 -15.04 -6.32 -1.36
N ARG A 71 -14.65 -7.33 -0.56
CA ARG A 71 -15.59 -8.10 0.25
C ARG A 71 -15.29 -7.80 1.73
N GLY A 72 -15.86 -6.71 2.24
CA GLY A 72 -15.77 -6.32 3.65
C GLY A 72 -15.52 -4.84 3.89
N THR A 73 -15.86 -4.37 5.09
CA THR A 73 -15.62 -3.01 5.61
C THR A 73 -14.14 -2.63 5.47
N LEU A 74 -13.82 -1.34 5.33
CA LEU A 74 -12.48 -0.78 5.01
C LEU A 74 -11.26 -1.36 5.79
N ALA A 75 -11.49 -2.05 6.91
CA ALA A 75 -10.46 -2.75 7.69
C ALA A 75 -10.01 -4.10 7.08
N ASP A 76 -10.79 -4.72 6.19
CA ASP A 76 -10.58 -6.08 5.66
C ASP A 76 -10.18 -6.08 4.16
N THR A 77 -9.28 -5.17 3.76
CA THR A 77 -8.76 -5.17 2.38
C THR A 77 -7.81 -6.36 2.19
N ALA A 78 -8.34 -7.50 1.78
CA ALA A 78 -7.54 -8.64 1.34
C ALA A 78 -7.02 -8.38 -0.09
N ILE A 79 -5.70 -8.24 -0.24
CA ILE A 79 -5.04 -8.22 -1.55
C ILE A 79 -5.03 -9.66 -2.08
N GLY A 80 -6.01 -10.00 -2.91
CA GLY A 80 -6.07 -11.30 -3.59
C GLY A 80 -5.18 -11.31 -4.82
N VAL A 81 -4.15 -12.17 -4.81
CA VAL A 81 -3.35 -12.50 -5.99
C VAL A 81 -4.03 -13.70 -6.65
N GLN A 82 -4.54 -13.58 -7.89
CA GLN A 82 -5.02 -14.73 -8.65
C GLN A 82 -3.86 -15.36 -9.43
N GLY A 83 -3.67 -16.67 -9.26
CA GLY A 83 -2.94 -17.54 -10.18
C GLY A 83 -1.62 -18.09 -9.63
N ILE A 84 -1.69 -19.28 -9.01
CA ILE A 84 -1.26 -20.52 -9.65
C ILE A 84 -2.47 -21.45 -9.65
#